data_AF-A0A9D4YKN8-F1
#
_entry.id   AF-A0A9D4YKN8-F1
#
_cell.length_a   1.000
_cell.length_b   1.000
_cell.length_c   1.000
_cell.angle_alpha   90.00
_cell.angle_beta   90.00
_cell.angle_gamma   90.00
#
_symmetry.space_group_name_H-M   'P 1'
#
loop_
_entity.id
_entity.type
_entity.pdbx_description
1 polymer ?
#
loop_
_entity_poly.entity_id
_entity_poly.type
_entity_poly.pdbx_seq_one_letter_code
_entity_poly.pdbx_strand_id
1 'polypeptide(L)'
;MHDYFHYARGVRQGDSLSPLLFCLAEDVLSRQITKQSNLQHLTNLFTRYANVAGQWVKPSKLTIFCGAMHQARKIRLAKFVGFPMGFMSFMYLGVPVFRGTPKKIYFQALVGKTKCKLASWKDVLLSNVGKAQLIQYVIHNMIVYSITTYT
;
A
#
# COMPACT_ATOMS: atom_id res chain seq x y z
N MET A 1 30.08 17.01 10.39
CA MET A 1 29.57 16.28 11.57
C MET A 1 28.07 16.17 11.39
N HIS A 2 27.58 15.03 10.91
CA HIS A 2 26.14 14.83 10.68
C HIS A 2 25.51 14.36 11.99
N ASP A 3 24.62 15.17 12.55
CA ASP A 3 23.76 14.77 13.66
C ASP A 3 22.89 13.60 13.22
N TYR A 4 23.18 12.42 13.77
CA TYR A 4 22.37 11.23 13.59
C TYR A 4 21.04 11.42 14.33
N PHE A 5 19.92 11.22 13.63
CA PHE A 5 18.59 11.24 14.25
C PHE A 5 18.53 10.27 15.45
N HIS A 6 18.39 10.81 16.66
CA HIS A 6 18.13 10.03 17.87
C HIS A 6 16.70 9.47 17.81
N TYR A 7 16.57 8.17 17.57
CA TYR A 7 15.29 7.48 17.64
C TYR A 7 15.09 6.95 19.07
N ALA A 8 14.01 7.37 19.72
CA ALA A 8 13.65 6.87 21.06
C ALA A 8 12.83 5.56 21.01
N ARG A 9 12.13 5.30 19.89
CA ARG A 9 11.22 4.16 19.71
C ARG A 9 11.14 3.74 18.23
N GLY A 10 10.83 2.46 18.00
CA GLY A 10 10.68 1.87 16.67
C GLY A 10 11.97 1.22 16.14
N VAL A 11 11.81 0.29 15.20
CA VAL A 11 12.93 -0.36 14.50
C VAL A 11 13.32 0.49 13.29
N ARG A 12 14.62 0.57 13.00
CA ARG A 12 15.12 1.36 11.85
C ARG A 12 14.65 0.71 10.54
N GLN A 13 14.22 1.52 9.58
CA GLN A 13 13.93 1.03 8.23
C GLN A 13 15.23 0.48 7.61
N GLY A 14 15.24 -0.79 7.24
CA GLY A 14 16.43 -1.50 6.76
C GLY A 14 17.07 -2.44 7.80
N ASP A 15 16.56 -2.49 9.03
CA ASP A 15 16.91 -3.53 10.01
C ASP A 15 16.39 -4.90 9.56
N SER A 16 17.19 -5.95 9.70
CA SER A 16 16.84 -7.33 9.35
C SER A 16 15.61 -7.86 10.09
N LEU A 17 15.26 -7.30 11.25
CA LEU A 17 14.08 -7.68 12.03
C LEU A 17 12.79 -6.97 11.58
N SER A 18 12.91 -5.82 10.91
CA SER A 18 11.75 -5.04 10.46
C SER A 18 10.78 -5.83 9.56
N PRO A 19 11.24 -6.69 8.62
CA PRO A 19 10.34 -7.50 7.79
C PRO A 19 9.51 -8.49 8.61
N LEU A 20 10.12 -9.15 9.61
CA LEU A 20 9.44 -10.14 10.44
C LEU A 20 8.33 -9.51 11.30
N LEU A 21 8.61 -8.34 11.89
CA LEU A 21 7.62 -7.57 12.63
C LEU A 21 6.44 -7.14 11.76
N PHE A 22 6.70 -6.77 10.50
CA PHE A 22 5.66 -6.41 9.56
C PHE A 22 4.76 -7.61 9.22
N CYS A 23 5.35 -8.77 8.90
CA CYS A 23 4.61 -10.00 8.63
C CYS A 23 3.76 -10.44 9.83
N LEU A 24 4.32 -10.43 11.04
CA LEU A 24 3.58 -10.79 12.25
C LEU A 24 2.41 -9.84 12.52
N ALA A 25 2.62 -8.54 12.34
CA ALA A 25 1.55 -7.55 12.49
C ALA A 25 0.46 -7.77 11.43
N GLU A 26 0.84 -8.02 10.18
CA GLU A 26 -0.08 -8.29 9.07
C GLU A 26 -0.92 -9.55 9.33
N ASP A 27 -0.30 -10.67 9.73
CA ASP A 27 -0.99 -11.92 10.08
C ASP A 27 -1.99 -11.75 11.23
N VAL A 28 -1.60 -11.01 12.28
CA VAL A 28 -2.50 -10.73 13.41
C VAL A 28 -3.66 -9.86 12.98
N LEU A 29 -3.40 -8.78 12.22
CA LEU A 29 -4.44 -7.87 11.75
C LEU A 29 -5.39 -8.57 10.76
N SER A 30 -4.86 -9.36 9.83
CA SER A 30 -5.64 -10.11 8.83
C SER A 30 -6.66 -11.04 9.49
N ARG A 31 -6.24 -11.79 10.53
CA ARG A 31 -7.13 -12.68 11.29
C ARG A 31 -8.24 -11.94 12.04
N GLN A 32 -7.97 -10.72 12.52
CA GLN A 32 -8.92 -9.91 13.28
C GLN A 32 -9.92 -9.14 12.40
N ILE A 33 -9.77 -9.10 11.08
CA ILE A 33 -10.69 -8.34 10.20
C ILE A 33 -11.96 -9.15 9.84
N THR A 34 -12.03 -10.43 10.21
CA THR A 34 -13.09 -11.35 9.74
C THR A 34 -14.47 -11.19 10.38
N LYS A 35 -14.58 -10.62 11.60
CA LYS A 35 -15.86 -10.45 12.32
C LYS A 35 -16.00 -9.05 12.89
N GLN A 36 -17.24 -8.56 12.98
CA GLN A 36 -17.53 -7.22 13.54
C GLN A 36 -17.09 -7.06 15.00
N SER A 37 -17.17 -8.11 15.81
CA SER A 37 -16.64 -8.14 17.18
C SER A 37 -15.12 -7.92 17.20
N ASN A 38 -14.40 -8.53 16.26
CA ASN A 38 -12.94 -8.45 16.19
C ASN A 38 -12.47 -7.04 15.79
N LEU A 39 -13.28 -6.31 15.03
CA LEU A 39 -12.99 -4.90 14.70
C LEU A 39 -13.01 -4.00 15.93
N GLN A 40 -13.85 -4.27 16.94
CA GLN A 40 -13.79 -3.53 18.22
C GLN A 40 -12.51 -3.83 18.98
N HIS A 41 -12.11 -5.10 19.02
CA HIS A 41 -10.85 -5.49 19.64
C HIS A 41 -9.65 -4.84 18.96
N LEU A 42 -9.69 -4.71 17.64
CA LEU A 42 -8.67 -4.04 16.84
C LEU A 42 -8.61 -2.53 17.11
N THR A 43 -9.75 -1.85 17.21
CA THR A 43 -9.80 -0.44 17.62
C THR A 43 -9.24 -0.25 19.04
N ASN A 44 -9.64 -1.10 19.98
CA ASN A 44 -9.13 -1.06 21.36
C ASN A 44 -7.62 -1.34 21.42
N LEU A 45 -7.12 -2.25 20.59
CA LEU A 45 -5.70 -2.55 20.47
C LEU A 45 -4.94 -1.32 19.98
N PHE A 46 -5.45 -0.62 18.96
CA PHE A 46 -4.83 0.62 18.48
C PHE A 46 -4.83 1.72 19.54
N THR A 47 -5.92 1.89 20.29
CA THR A 47 -5.96 2.86 21.39
C THR A 47 -4.96 2.51 22.48
N ARG A 48 -4.88 1.24 22.87
CA ARG A 48 -3.91 0.78 23.88
C ARG A 48 -2.47 0.94 23.41
N TYR A 49 -2.20 0.58 22.16
CA TYR A 49 -0.90 0.80 21.52
C TYR A 49 -0.55 2.28 21.50
N ALA A 50 -1.47 3.15 21.11
CA ALA A 50 -1.25 4.59 21.09
C ALA A 50 -0.92 5.15 22.48
N ASN A 51 -1.62 4.70 23.52
CA ASN A 51 -1.38 5.11 24.90
C ASN A 51 -0.01 4.65 25.43
N VAL A 52 0.44 3.45 25.08
CA VAL A 52 1.74 2.90 25.56
C VAL A 52 2.91 3.40 24.70
N ALA A 53 2.78 3.33 23.38
CA ALA A 53 3.83 3.68 22.43
C ALA A 53 3.91 5.18 22.14
N GLY A 54 2.88 5.97 22.47
CA GLY A 54 2.75 7.38 22.10
C GLY A 54 2.48 7.59 20.60
N GLN A 55 2.10 6.53 19.88
CA GLN A 55 1.92 6.55 18.43
C GLN A 55 0.45 6.41 18.05
N TRP A 56 -0.14 7.52 17.64
CA TRP A 56 -1.54 7.58 17.25
C TRP A 56 -1.75 7.10 15.82
N VAL A 57 -2.71 6.20 15.66
CA VAL A 57 -3.17 5.74 14.36
C VAL A 57 -3.92 6.88 13.68
N LYS A 58 -3.45 7.31 12.51
CA LYS A 58 -4.07 8.42 11.75
C LYS A 58 -5.30 7.91 10.98
N PRO A 59 -6.55 8.26 11.34
CA PRO A 59 -7.73 7.67 10.73
C PRO A 59 -7.83 7.90 9.22
N SER A 60 -7.31 9.02 8.72
CA SER A 60 -7.31 9.33 7.29
C SER A 60 -6.40 8.43 6.44
N LYS A 61 -5.50 7.67 7.08
CA LYS A 61 -4.63 6.68 6.40
C LYS A 61 -5.21 5.27 6.43
N LEU A 62 -6.27 5.03 7.22
CA LEU A 62 -6.96 3.74 7.23
C LEU A 62 -8.23 3.82 6.45
N THR A 63 -8.50 2.74 5.75
CA THR A 63 -9.67 2.59 4.91
C THR A 63 -10.11 1.14 4.98
N ILE A 64 -11.40 0.90 5.18
CA ILE A 64 -11.94 -0.45 5.20
C ILE A 64 -12.44 -0.78 3.80
N PHE A 65 -11.99 -1.92 3.28
CA PHE A 65 -12.42 -2.44 1.99
C PHE A 65 -13.37 -3.62 2.22
N CYS A 66 -14.65 -3.40 1.90
CA CYS A 66 -15.66 -4.45 1.98
C CYS A 66 -15.90 -5.07 0.60
N GLY A 67 -16.07 -6.40 0.56
CA GLY A 67 -16.53 -7.12 -0.63
C GLY A 67 -18.01 -6.86 -0.95
N ALA A 68 -18.70 -7.88 -1.45
CA ALA A 68 -20.14 -7.80 -1.72
C ALA A 68 -20.89 -7.69 -0.39
N MET A 69 -21.44 -6.51 -0.11
CA MET A 69 -22.16 -6.22 1.13
C MET A 69 -23.24 -5.16 0.88
N HIS A 70 -24.39 -5.29 1.55
CA HIS A 70 -25.46 -4.30 1.46
C HIS A 70 -25.00 -2.92 1.98
N GLN A 71 -25.42 -1.84 1.30
CA GLN A 71 -24.92 -0.48 1.59
C GLN A 71 -25.22 -0.05 3.04
N ALA A 72 -26.39 -0.39 3.57
CA ALA A 72 -26.75 -0.11 4.97
C ALA A 72 -25.78 -0.75 5.98
N ARG A 73 -25.27 -1.95 5.68
CA ARG A 73 -24.30 -2.64 6.54
C ARG A 73 -22.91 -1.98 6.44
N LYS A 74 -22.48 -1.53 5.25
CA LYS A 74 -21.23 -0.77 5.10
C LYS A 74 -21.25 0.52 5.91
N ILE A 75 -22.36 1.28 5.85
CA ILE A 75 -22.52 2.52 6.61
C ILE A 75 -22.48 2.25 8.12
N ARG A 76 -23.19 1.21 8.59
CA ARG A 76 -23.15 0.81 10.00
C ARG A 76 -21.74 0.45 10.45
N LEU A 77 -21.00 -0.29 9.63
CA LEU A 77 -19.61 -0.67 9.90
C LEU A 77 -18.68 0.54 9.94
N ALA A 78 -18.80 1.46 8.98
CA ALA A 78 -18.03 2.69 8.93
C ALA A 78 -18.22 3.54 10.18
N LYS A 79 -19.49 3.74 10.58
CA LYS A 79 -19.84 4.51 11.79
C LYS A 79 -19.30 3.85 13.06
N PHE A 80 -19.31 2.53 13.09
CA PHE A 80 -18.88 1.74 14.24
C PHE A 80 -17.35 1.74 14.44
N VAL A 81 -16.59 1.61 13.36
CA VAL A 81 -15.12 1.55 13.43
C VAL A 81 -14.48 2.95 13.40
N GLY A 82 -15.14 3.93 12.79
CA GLY A 82 -14.61 5.30 12.66
C GLY A 82 -13.61 5.49 11.52
N PHE A 83 -13.50 4.53 10.60
CA PHE A 83 -12.68 4.63 9.39
C PHE A 83 -13.54 4.76 8.13
N PRO A 84 -13.06 5.52 7.11
CA PRO A 84 -13.76 5.65 5.84
C PRO A 84 -13.86 4.32 5.09
N MET A 85 -14.93 4.16 4.30
CA MET A 85 -15.07 3.04 3.35
C MET A 85 -14.30 3.34 2.07
N GLY A 86 -13.49 2.38 1.64
CA GLY A 86 -12.73 2.46 0.40
C GLY A 86 -13.45 1.81 -0.78
N PHE A 87 -12.95 2.12 -1.97
CA PHE A 87 -13.31 1.41 -3.19
C PHE A 87 -12.33 0.28 -3.43
N MET A 88 -12.83 -0.90 -3.83
CA MET A 88 -12.00 -2.09 -4.05
C MET A 88 -10.93 -1.88 -5.13
N SER A 89 -11.07 -0.87 -5.99
CA SER A 89 -10.04 -0.43 -6.95
C SER A 89 -9.22 0.72 -6.36
N PHE A 90 -7.97 0.47 -5.95
CA PHE A 90 -7.06 1.48 -5.41
C PHE A 90 -5.60 1.20 -5.78
N MET A 91 -4.71 2.16 -5.53
CA MET A 91 -3.26 1.99 -5.75
C MET A 91 -2.57 1.61 -4.44
N TYR A 92 -1.86 0.48 -4.43
CA TYR A 92 -1.02 0.05 -3.32
C TYR A 92 0.42 -0.11 -3.80
N LEU A 93 1.35 0.64 -3.19
CA LEU A 93 2.78 0.64 -3.58
C LEU A 93 3.02 0.87 -5.09
N GLY A 94 2.11 1.60 -5.74
CA GLY A 94 2.19 1.90 -7.17
C GLY A 94 1.61 0.82 -8.10
N VAL A 95 1.04 -0.24 -7.54
CA VAL A 95 0.33 -1.32 -8.22
C VAL A 95 -1.18 -1.18 -7.99
N PRO A 96 -2.02 -1.29 -9.04
CA PRO A 96 -3.47 -1.24 -8.86
C PRO A 96 -4.00 -2.52 -8.21
N VAL A 97 -4.61 -2.42 -7.04
CA VAL A 97 -5.34 -3.52 -6.39
C VAL A 97 -6.80 -3.43 -6.81
N PHE A 98 -7.38 -4.54 -7.26
CA PHE A 98 -8.78 -4.65 -7.67
C PHE A 98 -9.28 -6.07 -7.49
N ARG A 99 -10.60 -6.25 -7.58
CA ARG A 99 -11.24 -7.58 -7.52
C ARG A 99 -11.77 -7.98 -8.90
N GLY A 100 -11.54 -9.23 -9.28
CA GLY A 100 -12.00 -9.80 -10.55
C GLY A 100 -10.97 -9.68 -11.66
N THR A 101 -11.43 -9.76 -12.91
CA THR A 101 -10.54 -9.76 -14.08
C THR A 101 -9.82 -8.40 -14.26
N PRO A 102 -8.53 -8.41 -14.60
CA PRO A 102 -7.79 -7.18 -14.90
C PRO A 102 -8.42 -6.40 -16.06
N LYS A 103 -8.70 -5.11 -15.84
CA LYS A 103 -9.22 -4.20 -16.87
C LYS A 103 -8.17 -3.16 -17.23
N LYS A 104 -8.18 -2.73 -18.51
CA LYS A 104 -7.29 -1.68 -19.03
C LYS A 104 -7.24 -0.42 -18.17
N ILE A 105 -8.38 -0.01 -17.62
CA ILE A 105 -8.50 1.20 -16.79
C ILE A 105 -7.58 1.18 -15.55
N TYR A 106 -7.33 0.01 -14.97
CA TYR A 106 -6.50 -0.11 -13.77
C TYR A 106 -5.03 0.19 -14.05
N PHE A 107 -4.56 -0.14 -15.25
CA PHE A 107 -3.16 0.05 -15.67
C PHE A 107 -2.87 1.44 -16.23
N GLN A 108 -3.86 2.34 -16.25
CA GLN A 108 -3.68 3.68 -16.81
C GLN A 108 -2.57 4.48 -16.10
N ALA A 109 -2.44 4.31 -14.78
CA ALA A 109 -1.35 4.95 -14.03
C ALA A 109 0.03 4.39 -14.39
N LEU A 110 0.13 3.08 -14.65
CA LEU A 110 1.37 2.47 -15.13
C LEU A 110 1.73 3.00 -16.52
N VAL A 111 0.74 3.05 -17.44
CA VAL A 111 0.90 3.65 -18.77
C VAL A 111 1.31 5.13 -18.69
N GLY A 112 0.73 5.89 -17.76
CA GLY A 112 1.14 7.27 -17.50
C GLY A 112 2.61 7.36 -17.09
N LYS A 113 3.04 6.54 -16.12
CA LYS A 113 4.43 6.50 -15.65
C LYS A 113 5.40 6.11 -16.75
N THR A 114 5.07 5.13 -17.60
CA THR A 114 5.92 4.74 -18.74
C THR A 114 6.02 5.87 -19.76
N LYS A 115 4.91 6.53 -20.10
CA LYS A 115 4.91 7.72 -20.98
C LYS A 115 5.78 8.85 -20.43
N CYS A 116 5.63 9.19 -19.15
CA CYS A 116 6.45 10.23 -18.52
C CYS A 116 7.94 9.89 -18.56
N LYS A 117 8.32 8.63 -18.32
CA LYS A 117 9.71 8.17 -18.42
C LYS A 117 10.23 8.26 -19.85
N LEU A 118 9.49 7.75 -20.83
CA LEU A 118 9.86 7.83 -22.24
C LEU A 118 10.02 9.29 -22.70
N ALA A 119 9.14 10.18 -22.28
CA ALA A 119 9.26 11.62 -22.54
C ALA A 119 10.55 12.19 -21.92
N SER A 120 10.84 11.86 -20.65
CA SER A 120 12.06 12.33 -19.99
C SER A 120 13.35 11.84 -20.62
N TRP A 121 13.33 10.69 -21.31
CA TRP A 121 14.51 10.12 -21.97
C TRP A 121 14.66 10.52 -23.42
N LYS A 122 13.62 11.14 -24.00
CA LYS A 122 13.67 11.67 -25.36
C LYS A 122 14.77 12.71 -25.48
N ASP A 123 14.86 13.59 -24.49
CA ASP A 123 15.78 14.75 -24.47
C ASP A 123 17.15 14.41 -23.85
N VAL A 124 17.37 13.14 -23.44
CA VAL A 124 18.67 12.69 -22.97
C VAL A 124 19.55 12.31 -24.16
N LEU A 125 20.78 12.86 -24.18
CA LEU A 125 21.86 12.51 -25.12
C LEU A 125 22.40 11.10 -24.82
N LEU A 126 21.63 10.09 -25.19
CA LEU A 126 22.01 8.69 -25.16
C LEU A 126 22.04 8.11 -26.58
N SER A 127 22.96 7.18 -26.81
CA SER A 127 22.94 6.36 -28.01
C SER A 127 21.64 5.55 -28.09
N ASN A 128 21.26 5.12 -29.30
CA ASN A 128 20.07 4.26 -29.48
C ASN A 128 20.17 2.97 -28.65
N VAL A 129 21.39 2.41 -28.51
CA VAL A 129 21.67 1.25 -27.66
C VAL A 129 21.46 1.58 -26.18
N GLY A 130 21.95 2.74 -25.71
CA GLY A 130 21.72 3.20 -24.34
C GLY A 130 20.24 3.41 -24.02
N LYS A 131 19.47 3.98 -24.97
CA LYS A 131 18.01 4.13 -24.84
C LYS A 131 17.30 2.77 -24.79
N ALA A 132 17.68 1.83 -25.65
CA ALA A 132 17.13 0.48 -25.65
C ALA A 132 17.41 -0.25 -24.32
N GLN A 133 18.64 -0.17 -23.81
CA GLN A 133 19.04 -0.75 -22.53
C GLN A 133 18.21 -0.17 -21.38
N LEU A 134 17.95 1.14 -21.40
CA LEU A 134 17.21 1.81 -20.35
C LEU A 134 15.72 1.45 -20.36
N ILE A 135 15.13 1.28 -21.56
CA ILE A 135 13.78 0.71 -21.71
C ILE A 135 13.76 -0.71 -21.15
N GLN A 136 14.71 -1.56 -21.55
CA GLN A 136 14.79 -2.95 -21.11
C GLN A 136 15.02 -3.08 -19.61
N TYR A 137 15.80 -2.21 -18.97
CA TYR A 137 16.07 -2.33 -17.55
C TYR A 137 14.98 -1.67 -16.69
N VAL A 138 14.41 -0.54 -17.12
CA VAL A 138 13.49 0.21 -16.28
C VAL A 138 12.03 -0.14 -16.57
N ILE A 139 11.62 -0.07 -17.85
CA ILE A 139 10.21 -0.27 -18.21
C ILE A 139 9.83 -1.74 -18.05
N HIS A 140 10.69 -2.67 -18.46
CA HIS A 140 10.45 -4.09 -18.27
C HIS A 140 10.28 -4.44 -16.79
N ASN A 141 11.22 -4.03 -15.91
CA ASN A 141 11.12 -4.33 -14.48
C ASN A 141 9.89 -3.69 -13.82
N MET A 142 9.47 -2.48 -14.25
CA MET A 142 8.22 -1.88 -13.77
C MET A 142 6.99 -2.73 -14.15
N ILE A 143 6.96 -3.26 -15.36
CA ILE A 143 5.88 -4.10 -15.85
C ILE A 143 5.90 -5.45 -15.14
N VAL A 144 7.07 -6.10 -15.05
CA VAL A 144 7.25 -7.38 -14.35
C VAL A 144 6.78 -7.24 -12.90
N TYR A 145 7.26 -6.25 -12.16
CA TYR A 145 6.83 -5.98 -10.78
C TYR A 145 5.31 -5.84 -10.65
N SER A 146 4.68 -5.11 -11.59
CA SER A 146 3.23 -4.93 -11.58
C SER A 146 2.48 -6.20 -11.93
N ILE A 147 2.99 -7.05 -12.82
CA ILE A 147 2.31 -8.28 -13.23
C ILE A 147 2.46 -9.38 -12.19
N THR A 148 3.63 -9.51 -11.57
CA THR A 148 3.92 -10.53 -10.55
C THR A 148 3.02 -10.45 -9.33
N THR A 149 2.40 -9.31 -9.05
CA THR A 149 1.43 -9.18 -7.96
C THR A 149 0.06 -9.81 -8.27
N TYR A 150 -0.21 -10.16 -9.53
CA TYR A 150 -1.49 -10.79 -9.94
C TYR A 150 -1.35 -12.26 -10.34
N THR A 151 -0.12 -12.76 -10.44
CA THR A 151 0.20 -14.17 -10.71
C THR A 151 0.34 -14.93 -9.41
#